data_AF-A0A645GSY6-F1
#
_entry.id   AF-A0A645GSY6-F1
#
_cell.length_a   1.000
_cell.length_b   1.000
_cell.length_c   1.000
_cell.angle_alpha   90.00
_cell.angle_beta   90.00
_cell.angle_gamma   90.00
#
_symmetry.space_group_name_H-M   'P 1'
#
loop_
_entity.id
_entity.type
_entity.pdbx_description
1 polymer ?
#
loop_
_entity_poly.entity_id
_entity_poly.type
_entity_poly.pdbx_seq_one_letter_code
_entity_poly.pdbx_strand_id
1 'polypeptide(L)'
;MKHLKVKGCSIDYSTPSSRLELLEQNSQETEEYKSTSEAEIEELSGIVVVTSKESLEIHERFRHLPLLRLIRRNIVLGIGCKKDFPQGKMELVVKTLLKDKNIHEKAVGTIATVSIKKEEPAILSLSKNLGVEINTFTPEEIKPIEHKYKTSDFVRKTLGVGAVCEPVIELAQGKVIHEKESFNGMTLANGKID
;
A
#
# COMPACT_ATOMS: atom_id res chain seq x y z
N MET A 1 -33.88 -22.74 -12.01
CA MET A 1 -32.62 -22.06 -11.64
C MET A 1 -32.24 -21.14 -12.78
N LYS A 2 -32.22 -19.81 -12.57
CA LYS A 2 -31.79 -18.87 -13.62
C LYS A 2 -30.26 -18.80 -13.58
N HIS A 3 -29.62 -19.12 -14.70
CA HIS A 3 -28.17 -19.00 -14.86
C HIS A 3 -27.77 -17.52 -14.79
N LEU A 4 -26.92 -17.16 -13.83
CA LEU A 4 -26.30 -15.84 -13.75
C LEU A 4 -25.19 -15.76 -14.81
N LYS A 5 -25.46 -15.14 -15.95
CA LYS A 5 -24.41 -14.72 -16.89
C LYS A 5 -23.76 -13.46 -16.34
N VAL A 6 -22.55 -13.57 -15.81
CA VAL A 6 -21.72 -12.41 -15.43
C VAL A 6 -20.99 -11.95 -16.68
N LYS A 7 -21.43 -10.85 -17.30
CA LYS A 7 -20.62 -10.11 -18.28
C LYS A 7 -19.61 -9.29 -17.47
N GLY A 8 -18.32 -9.66 -17.53
CA GLY A 8 -17.26 -8.83 -16.97
C GLY A 8 -16.99 -7.66 -17.92
N CYS A 9 -17.23 -6.44 -17.45
CA CYS A 9 -16.71 -5.22 -18.05
C CYS A 9 -15.76 -4.59 -17.04
N SER A 10 -14.51 -4.40 -17.44
CA SER A 10 -13.54 -3.67 -16.65
C SER A 10 -13.58 -2.21 -17.13
N ILE A 11 -13.68 -1.27 -16.19
CA ILE A 11 -13.65 0.17 -16.47
C ILE A 11 -12.57 0.74 -15.56
N ASP A 12 -11.54 1.35 -16.15
CA ASP A 12 -10.51 2.06 -15.40
C ASP A 12 -11.04 3.43 -14.98
N TYR A 13 -11.36 3.57 -13.69
CA TYR A 13 -11.78 4.85 -13.09
C TYR A 13 -10.60 5.69 -12.59
N SER A 14 -9.35 5.31 -12.89
CA SER A 14 -8.16 6.09 -12.51
C SER A 14 -7.87 7.28 -13.43
N THR A 15 -8.61 7.41 -14.54
CA THR A 15 -8.53 8.54 -15.45
C THR A 15 -9.54 9.64 -15.06
N PRO A 16 -9.08 10.88 -14.78
CA PRO A 16 -9.96 12.02 -14.52
C PRO A 16 -10.91 12.26 -15.70
N SER A 17 -12.11 12.76 -15.42
CA SER A 17 -13.14 13.09 -16.42
C SER A 17 -12.63 14.04 -17.53
N SER A 18 -11.62 14.85 -17.23
CA SER A 18 -10.95 15.75 -18.18
C SER A 18 -9.99 15.06 -19.14
N ARG A 19 -9.52 13.83 -18.85
CA ARG A 19 -8.66 13.07 -19.77
C ARG A 19 -9.45 12.26 -20.79
N LEU A 20 -10.74 11.99 -20.56
CA LEU A 20 -11.63 11.45 -21.59
C LEU A 20 -11.76 12.41 -22.77
N GLU A 21 -11.86 13.72 -22.50
CA GLU A 21 -11.83 14.76 -23.55
C GLU A 21 -10.45 14.89 -24.23
N LEU A 22 -9.35 14.66 -23.50
CA LEU A 22 -7.99 14.70 -24.10
C LEU A 22 -7.64 13.46 -24.93
N LEU A 23 -8.23 12.29 -24.65
CA LEU A 23 -7.99 11.06 -25.39
C LEU A 23 -8.61 11.10 -26.80
N GLU A 24 -9.66 11.92 -27.00
CA GLU A 24 -10.20 12.18 -28.34
C GLU A 24 -9.26 13.00 -29.23
N GLN A 25 -8.29 13.73 -28.65
CA GLN A 25 -7.43 14.65 -29.39
C GLN A 25 -6.01 14.13 -29.68
N ASN A 26 -5.56 13.04 -29.07
CA ASN A 26 -4.21 12.51 -29.29
C ASN A 26 -4.21 10.98 -29.46
N SER A 27 -4.60 10.55 -30.65
CA SER A 27 -4.41 9.18 -31.11
C SER A 27 -2.95 8.92 -31.46
N GLN A 28 -2.17 8.40 -30.51
CA GLN A 28 -1.13 7.39 -30.77
C GLN A 28 -0.57 6.82 -29.45
N GLU A 29 -0.66 5.49 -29.33
CA GLU A 29 -0.12 4.59 -28.29
C GLU A 29 -0.75 4.63 -26.88
N THR A 30 -1.88 3.94 -26.73
CA THR A 30 -2.24 3.20 -25.51
C THR A 30 -2.99 1.93 -25.90
N GLU A 31 -2.73 0.83 -25.19
CA GLU A 31 -3.35 -0.48 -25.44
C GLU A 31 -4.88 -0.37 -25.51
N GLU A 32 -5.44 -1.05 -26.52
CA GLU A 32 -6.81 -0.93 -26.99
C GLU A 32 -7.82 -1.47 -25.95
N TYR A 33 -8.27 -0.60 -25.05
CA TYR A 33 -9.35 -0.90 -24.12
C TYR A 33 -10.68 -0.59 -24.78
N LYS A 34 -11.50 -1.62 -24.99
CA LYS A 34 -12.81 -1.50 -25.65
C LYS A 34 -13.72 -0.56 -24.85
N SER A 35 -13.95 0.65 -25.35
CA SER A 35 -14.96 1.55 -24.80
C SER A 35 -16.33 0.89 -24.95
N THR A 36 -17.01 0.68 -23.83
CA THR A 36 -18.34 0.09 -23.81
C THR A 36 -19.36 1.13 -24.29
N SER A 37 -20.24 0.75 -25.22
CA SER A 37 -21.28 1.63 -25.77
C SER A 37 -22.25 2.11 -24.69
N GLU A 38 -22.80 3.32 -24.83
CA GLU A 38 -23.72 3.94 -23.83
C GLU A 38 -24.93 3.05 -23.50
N ALA A 39 -25.41 2.25 -24.44
CA ALA A 39 -26.54 1.33 -24.27
C ALA A 39 -26.21 0.09 -23.40
N GLU A 40 -24.95 -0.32 -23.30
CA GLU A 40 -24.54 -1.45 -22.44
C GLU A 40 -24.33 -1.03 -20.97
N ILE A 41 -24.30 0.28 -20.70
CA ILE A 41 -24.09 0.86 -19.37
C ILE A 41 -25.38 0.83 -18.54
N GLU A 42 -26.56 0.81 -19.17
CA GLU A 42 -27.87 0.79 -18.49
C GLU A 42 -28.24 -0.55 -17.84
N GLU A 43 -27.53 -1.65 -18.16
CA GLU A 43 -27.79 -2.99 -17.60
C GLU A 43 -26.84 -3.39 -16.44
N LEU A 44 -26.02 -2.47 -15.94
CA LEU A 44 -25.06 -2.81 -14.89
C LEU A 44 -25.78 -3.11 -13.56
N SER A 45 -25.52 -4.28 -13.00
CA SER A 45 -26.11 -4.71 -11.71
C SER A 45 -25.23 -4.40 -10.49
N GLY A 46 -24.00 -3.92 -10.70
CA GLY A 46 -23.04 -3.65 -9.65
C GLY A 46 -21.65 -3.32 -10.17
N ILE A 47 -20.79 -2.84 -9.29
CA ILE A 47 -19.41 -2.43 -9.57
C ILE A 47 -18.48 -3.30 -8.72
N VAL A 48 -17.43 -3.84 -9.34
CA VAL A 48 -16.32 -4.47 -8.61
C VAL A 48 -15.07 -3.61 -8.81
N VAL A 49 -14.48 -3.13 -7.71
CA VAL A 49 -13.24 -2.34 -7.75
C VAL A 49 -12.15 -3.10 -7.01
N VAL A 50 -11.06 -3.41 -7.71
CA VAL A 50 -9.86 -3.98 -7.10
C VAL A 50 -8.86 -2.86 -6.86
N THR A 51 -8.67 -2.45 -5.61
CA THR A 51 -7.74 -1.36 -5.29
C THR A 51 -7.25 -1.38 -3.85
N SER A 52 -6.00 -0.96 -3.67
CA SER A 52 -5.43 -0.62 -2.37
C SER A 52 -5.71 0.82 -1.96
N LYS A 53 -6.37 1.65 -2.79
CA LYS A 53 -6.49 3.10 -2.55
C LYS A 53 -7.49 3.46 -1.46
N GLU A 54 -7.14 4.27 -0.46
CA GLU A 54 -8.08 4.67 0.60
C GLU A 54 -9.33 5.35 0.01
N SER A 55 -9.14 6.39 -0.79
CA SER A 55 -10.19 7.09 -1.52
C SER A 55 -10.63 6.30 -2.76
N LEU A 56 -11.95 6.28 -2.95
CA LEU A 56 -12.60 5.73 -4.13
C LEU A 56 -13.42 6.82 -4.80
N GLU A 57 -13.10 7.08 -6.06
CA GLU A 57 -13.86 7.99 -6.91
C GLU A 57 -14.78 7.16 -7.80
N ILE A 58 -16.08 7.20 -7.48
CA ILE A 58 -17.13 6.58 -8.31
C ILE A 58 -17.91 7.72 -8.96
N HIS A 59 -17.97 7.69 -10.28
CA HIS A 59 -18.72 8.65 -11.08
C HIS A 59 -20.20 8.68 -10.64
N GLU A 60 -20.79 9.87 -10.56
CA GLU A 60 -22.16 10.10 -10.05
C GLU A 60 -23.19 9.13 -10.64
N ARG A 61 -23.13 8.94 -11.97
CA ARG A 61 -24.02 8.02 -12.71
C ARG A 61 -24.05 6.59 -12.18
N PHE A 62 -23.01 6.14 -11.47
CA PHE A 62 -22.89 4.76 -10.97
C PHE A 62 -23.05 4.64 -9.44
N ARG A 63 -23.19 5.75 -8.71
CA ARG A 63 -23.26 5.71 -7.24
C ARG A 63 -24.48 4.97 -6.68
N HIS A 64 -25.50 4.77 -7.50
CA HIS A 64 -26.70 4.01 -7.14
C HIS A 64 -26.50 2.48 -7.20
N LEU A 65 -25.40 2.01 -7.81
CA LEU A 65 -25.14 0.59 -7.98
C LEU A 65 -24.46 -0.02 -6.74
N PRO A 66 -24.75 -1.28 -6.39
CA PRO A 66 -24.00 -2.02 -5.38
C PRO A 66 -22.50 -2.06 -5.72
N LEU A 67 -21.64 -1.76 -4.75
CA LEU A 67 -20.18 -1.73 -4.92
C LEU A 67 -19.52 -2.83 -4.07
N LEU A 68 -18.77 -3.71 -4.72
CA LEU A 68 -17.83 -4.63 -4.08
C LEU A 68 -16.41 -4.11 -4.24
N ARG A 69 -15.76 -3.81 -3.12
CA ARG A 69 -14.35 -3.39 -3.09
C ARG A 69 -13.45 -4.56 -2.68
N LEU A 70 -12.60 -5.01 -3.58
CA LEU A 70 -11.58 -6.03 -3.32
C LEU A 70 -10.24 -5.36 -3.02
N ILE A 71 -9.70 -5.62 -1.83
CA ILE A 71 -8.45 -5.02 -1.36
C ILE A 71 -7.43 -6.13 -1.16
N ARG A 72 -6.36 -6.11 -1.96
CA ARG A 72 -5.24 -7.05 -1.80
C ARG A 72 -4.40 -6.65 -0.58
N ARG A 73 -4.07 -7.62 0.26
CA ARG A 73 -3.19 -7.49 1.43
C ARG A 73 -1.72 -7.64 1.01
N ASN A 74 -1.22 -6.69 0.23
CA ASN A 74 0.12 -6.77 -0.33
C ASN A 74 1.00 -5.55 -0.05
N ILE A 75 0.58 -4.66 0.85
CA ILE A 75 1.43 -3.57 1.33
C ILE A 75 2.28 -4.06 2.50
N VAL A 76 3.58 -3.76 2.44
CA VAL A 76 4.56 -4.02 3.50
C VAL A 76 4.90 -2.70 4.17
N LEU A 77 4.82 -2.64 5.50
CA LEU A 77 5.28 -1.50 6.28
C LEU A 77 6.68 -1.74 6.84
N GLY A 78 7.69 -1.03 6.34
CA GLY A 78 9.04 -1.08 6.88
C GLY A 78 9.19 -0.10 8.05
N ILE A 79 9.31 -0.62 9.28
CA ILE A 79 9.27 0.20 10.50
C ILE A 79 10.59 0.15 11.26
N GLY A 80 11.08 1.33 11.65
CA GLY A 80 12.13 1.50 12.66
C GLY A 80 11.68 2.49 13.73
N CYS A 81 12.05 2.27 14.99
CA CYS A 81 11.76 3.23 16.06
C CYS A 81 12.79 3.18 17.19
N LYS A 82 12.86 4.24 17.98
CA LYS A 82 13.56 4.26 19.27
C LYS A 82 12.91 3.23 20.22
N LYS A 83 13.67 2.84 21.24
CA LYS A 83 13.16 1.97 22.31
C LYS A 83 11.99 2.65 23.03
N ASP A 84 10.99 1.87 23.42
CA ASP A 84 9.83 2.32 24.20
C ASP A 84 9.04 3.42 23.47
N PHE A 85 8.95 3.33 22.14
CA PHE A 85 8.19 4.29 21.36
C PHE A 85 6.70 4.21 21.74
N PRO A 86 5.97 5.33 21.93
CA PRO A 86 4.60 5.25 22.40
C PRO A 86 3.67 4.56 21.39
N GLN A 87 2.93 3.54 21.84
CA GLN A 87 2.05 2.71 21.00
C GLN A 87 1.02 3.56 20.23
N GLY A 88 0.27 4.42 20.94
CA GLY A 88 -0.73 5.28 20.31
C GLY A 88 -0.13 6.29 19.32
N LYS A 89 1.12 6.73 19.54
CA LYS A 89 1.83 7.59 18.60
C LYS A 89 2.21 6.83 17.33
N MET A 90 2.64 5.57 17.44
CA MET A 90 2.96 4.73 16.29
C MET A 90 1.72 4.49 15.43
N GLU A 91 0.60 4.14 16.05
CA GLU A 91 -0.67 3.94 15.35
C GLU A 91 -1.12 5.20 14.61
N LEU A 92 -1.05 6.37 15.28
CA LEU A 92 -1.39 7.65 14.65
C LEU A 92 -0.49 7.95 13.45
N VAL A 93 0.84 7.78 13.58
CA VAL A 93 1.79 8.02 12.48
C VAL A 93 1.50 7.11 11.29
N VAL A 94 1.24 5.82 11.53
CA VAL A 94 0.94 4.86 10.47
C VAL A 94 -0.38 5.20 9.78
N LYS A 95 -1.45 5.49 10.53
CA LYS A 95 -2.75 5.88 9.97
C LYS A 95 -2.66 7.15 9.13
N THR A 96 -1.95 8.16 9.62
CA THR A 96 -1.72 9.40 8.86
C THR A 96 -0.96 9.12 7.58
N LEU A 97 0.15 8.37 7.64
CA LEU A 97 0.93 8.07 6.44
C LEU A 97 0.13 7.26 5.41
N LEU A 98 -0.61 6.23 5.85
CA LEU A 98 -1.45 5.45 4.95
C LEU A 98 -2.49 6.34 4.24
N LYS A 99 -3.17 7.21 5.00
CA LYS A 99 -4.13 8.16 4.43
C LYS A 99 -3.46 9.12 3.43
N ASP A 100 -2.31 9.69 3.78
CA ASP A 100 -1.57 10.64 2.94
C ASP A 100 -1.07 9.99 1.65
N LYS A 101 -0.70 8.70 1.69
CA LYS A 101 -0.33 7.92 0.49
C LYS A 101 -1.53 7.34 -0.24
N ASN A 102 -2.74 7.66 0.19
CA ASN A 102 -3.97 7.09 -0.34
C ASN A 102 -3.93 5.55 -0.34
N ILE A 103 -3.52 4.94 0.76
CA ILE A 103 -3.47 3.49 0.96
C ILE A 103 -4.48 3.11 2.04
N HIS A 104 -5.37 2.18 1.70
CA HIS A 104 -6.35 1.66 2.62
C HIS A 104 -5.72 0.74 3.64
N GLU A 105 -6.10 0.86 4.91
CA GLU A 105 -5.49 0.12 6.01
C GLU A 105 -5.49 -1.40 5.79
N LYS A 106 -6.62 -1.95 5.31
CA LYS A 106 -6.75 -3.37 4.93
C LYS A 106 -5.84 -3.83 3.78
N ALA A 107 -5.14 -2.94 3.09
CA ALA A 107 -4.14 -3.31 2.09
C ALA A 107 -2.81 -3.72 2.73
N VAL A 108 -2.57 -3.36 3.99
CA VAL A 108 -1.40 -3.82 4.75
C VAL A 108 -1.49 -5.33 4.95
N GLY A 109 -0.48 -6.04 4.47
CA GLY A 109 -0.35 -7.48 4.61
C GLY A 109 0.64 -7.91 5.69
N THR A 110 1.68 -7.10 5.94
CA THR A 110 2.71 -7.41 6.95
C THR A 110 3.47 -6.16 7.39
N ILE A 111 4.07 -6.23 8.57
CA ILE A 111 5.04 -5.26 9.07
C ILE A 111 6.42 -5.90 9.01
N ALA A 112 7.41 -5.18 8.50
CA ALA A 112 8.80 -5.63 8.43
C ALA A 112 9.70 -4.74 9.31
N THR A 113 10.60 -5.34 10.10
CA THR A 113 11.55 -4.62 10.96
C THR A 113 12.84 -5.42 11.22
N VAL A 114 13.79 -4.84 11.95
CA VAL A 114 15.02 -5.52 12.39
C VAL A 114 14.73 -6.42 13.60
N SER A 115 15.43 -7.55 13.74
CA SER A 115 15.18 -8.57 14.78
C SER A 115 15.20 -8.04 16.21
N ILE A 116 16.06 -7.08 16.53
CA ILE A 116 16.11 -6.42 17.85
C ILE A 116 14.81 -5.67 18.21
N LYS A 117 13.94 -5.39 17.22
CA LYS A 117 12.65 -4.71 17.37
C LYS A 117 11.46 -5.65 17.41
N LYS A 118 11.69 -6.97 17.31
CA LYS A 118 10.63 -8.00 17.32
C LYS A 118 9.67 -7.85 18.51
N GLU A 119 10.22 -7.58 19.69
CA GLU A 119 9.46 -7.51 20.95
C GLU A 119 9.14 -6.06 21.36
N GLU A 120 9.26 -5.09 20.46
CA GLU A 120 8.93 -3.69 20.75
C GLU A 120 7.41 -3.53 20.93
N PRO A 121 6.92 -3.07 22.10
CA PRO A 121 5.48 -3.01 22.39
C PRO A 121 4.67 -2.21 21.38
N ALA A 122 5.25 -1.16 20.80
CA ALA A 122 4.63 -0.35 19.75
C ALA A 122 4.33 -1.16 18.49
N ILE A 123 5.30 -1.95 18.03
CA ILE A 123 5.19 -2.74 16.80
C ILE A 123 4.23 -3.92 17.03
N LEU A 124 4.31 -4.57 18.19
CA LEU A 124 3.38 -5.64 18.58
C LEU A 124 1.93 -5.14 18.65
N SER A 125 1.70 -3.97 19.26
CA SER A 125 0.37 -3.35 19.31
C SER A 125 -0.15 -3.02 17.91
N LEU A 126 0.70 -2.46 17.05
CA LEU A 126 0.33 -2.13 15.67
C LEU A 126 -0.04 -3.38 14.87
N SER A 127 0.77 -4.43 14.95
CA SER A 127 0.52 -5.74 14.32
C SER A 127 -0.83 -6.31 14.75
N LYS A 128 -1.12 -6.30 16.05
CA LYS A 128 -2.41 -6.73 16.59
C LYS A 128 -3.58 -5.90 16.05
N ASN A 129 -3.43 -4.57 16.01
CA ASN A 129 -4.49 -3.67 15.55
C ASN A 129 -4.78 -3.84 14.04
N LEU A 130 -3.74 -4.07 13.23
CA LEU A 130 -3.89 -4.33 11.79
C LEU A 130 -4.27 -5.79 11.48
N GLY A 131 -4.08 -6.71 12.43
CA GLY A 131 -4.30 -8.15 12.22
C GLY A 131 -3.32 -8.75 11.20
N VAL A 132 -2.05 -8.33 11.26
CA VAL A 132 -0.98 -8.75 10.34
C VAL A 132 0.24 -9.28 11.10
N GLU A 133 1.02 -10.14 10.47
CA GLU A 133 2.25 -10.68 11.05
C GLU A 133 3.39 -9.65 11.02
N ILE A 134 4.42 -9.91 11.83
CA ILE A 134 5.66 -9.14 11.85
C ILE A 134 6.77 -10.02 11.27
N ASN A 135 7.33 -9.58 10.14
CA ASN A 135 8.55 -10.12 9.58
C ASN A 135 9.75 -9.41 10.20
N THR A 136 10.71 -10.19 10.70
CA THR A 136 11.92 -9.65 11.32
C THR A 136 13.16 -10.19 10.69
N PHE A 137 14.13 -9.31 10.44
CA PHE A 137 15.39 -9.67 9.79
C PHE A 137 16.58 -9.27 10.66
N THR A 138 17.61 -10.10 10.70
CA THR A 138 18.82 -9.82 11.48
C THR A 138 19.68 -8.76 10.78
N PRO A 139 20.58 -8.07 11.52
CA PRO A 139 21.57 -7.20 10.91
C PRO A 139 22.38 -7.87 9.79
N GLU A 140 22.68 -9.17 9.92
CA GLU A 140 23.44 -9.96 8.94
C GLU A 140 22.67 -10.15 7.63
N GLU A 141 21.33 -10.27 7.68
CA GLU A 141 20.47 -10.34 6.50
C GLU A 141 20.33 -8.97 5.81
N ILE A 142 20.33 -7.89 6.59
CA ILE A 142 20.15 -6.52 6.10
C ILE A 142 21.44 -5.97 5.47
N LYS A 143 22.59 -6.23 6.08
CA LYS A 143 23.89 -5.64 5.72
C LYS A 143 24.30 -5.83 4.25
N PRO A 144 24.05 -6.97 3.58
CA PRO A 144 24.38 -7.15 2.17
C PRO A 144 23.62 -6.21 1.23
N ILE A 145 22.42 -5.76 1.60
CA ILE A 145 21.54 -4.94 0.73
C ILE A 145 21.43 -3.48 1.18
N GLU A 146 21.91 -3.13 2.37
CA GLU A 146 21.77 -1.78 2.93
C GLU A 146 22.35 -0.67 2.04
N HIS A 147 23.37 -1.00 1.24
CA HIS A 147 24.07 -0.07 0.35
C HIS A 147 23.18 0.47 -0.79
N LYS A 148 22.05 -0.20 -1.07
CA LYS A 148 21.05 0.26 -2.06
C LYS A 148 20.22 1.44 -1.55
N TYR A 149 20.27 1.73 -0.24
CA TYR A 149 19.35 2.64 0.42
C TYR A 149 20.07 3.75 1.18
N LYS A 150 19.34 4.81 1.51
CA LYS A 150 19.86 5.93 2.28
C LYS A 150 20.21 5.49 3.71
N THR A 151 21.50 5.48 4.01
CA THR A 151 22.02 5.06 5.31
C THR A 151 21.96 6.17 6.37
N SER A 152 22.20 5.81 7.64
CA SER A 152 22.24 6.69 8.79
C SER A 152 23.33 6.27 9.75
N ASP A 153 24.19 7.21 10.16
CA ASP A 153 25.24 6.97 11.14
C ASP A 153 24.68 6.55 12.51
N PHE A 154 23.54 7.13 12.89
CA PHE A 154 22.84 6.75 14.13
C PHE A 154 22.39 5.28 14.09
N VAL A 155 21.81 4.84 12.97
CA VAL A 155 21.38 3.44 12.79
C VAL A 155 22.60 2.53 12.78
N ARG A 156 23.66 2.90 12.06
CA ARG A 156 24.91 2.13 11.99
C ARG A 156 25.55 1.94 13.35
N LYS A 157 25.63 3.01 14.14
CA LYS A 157 26.18 2.97 15.51
C LYS A 157 25.33 2.10 16.45
N THR A 158 24.00 2.09 16.28
CA THR A 158 23.07 1.44 17.21
C THR A 158 22.83 -0.04 16.86
N LEU A 159 22.77 -0.36 15.56
CA LEU A 159 22.30 -1.66 15.04
C LEU A 159 23.33 -2.38 14.18
N GLY A 160 24.48 -1.77 13.90
CA GLY A 160 25.51 -2.34 13.02
C GLY A 160 25.18 -2.27 11.52
N VAL A 161 24.01 -1.76 11.15
CA VAL A 161 23.53 -1.58 9.77
C VAL A 161 23.20 -0.13 9.46
N GLY A 162 23.43 0.30 8.23
CA GLY A 162 23.20 1.67 7.79
C GLY A 162 21.73 2.03 7.59
N ALA A 163 20.88 1.07 7.22
CA ALA A 163 19.46 1.28 6.95
C ALA A 163 18.63 0.11 7.48
N VAL A 164 17.34 0.36 7.76
CA VAL A 164 16.40 -0.68 8.22
C VAL A 164 15.14 -0.67 7.37
N CYS A 165 14.36 0.42 7.37
CA CYS A 165 13.02 0.47 6.78
C CYS A 165 12.91 -0.08 5.35
N GLU A 166 13.72 0.41 4.42
CA GLU A 166 13.67 -0.03 3.03
C GLU A 166 14.28 -1.43 2.81
N PRO A 167 15.47 -1.78 3.37
CA PRO A 167 16.00 -3.14 3.29
C PRO A 167 15.03 -4.23 3.77
N VAL A 168 14.33 -4.01 4.89
CA VAL A 168 13.41 -5.03 5.42
C VAL A 168 12.16 -5.19 4.55
N ILE A 169 11.78 -4.17 3.78
CA ILE A 169 10.72 -4.30 2.76
C ILE A 169 11.20 -5.21 1.63
N GLU A 170 12.43 -5.01 1.14
CA GLU A 170 13.02 -5.86 0.09
C GLU A 170 13.17 -7.31 0.56
N LEU A 171 13.65 -7.54 1.78
CA LEU A 171 13.77 -8.89 2.36
C LEU A 171 12.41 -9.55 2.58
N ALA A 172 11.35 -8.76 2.82
CA ALA A 172 9.97 -9.23 2.85
C ALA A 172 9.37 -9.44 1.43
N GLN A 173 10.20 -9.51 0.39
CA GLN A 173 9.81 -9.69 -1.02
C GLN A 173 8.95 -8.54 -1.57
N GLY A 174 9.02 -7.38 -0.93
CA GLY A 174 8.34 -6.17 -1.37
C GLY A 174 9.24 -5.25 -2.18
N LYS A 175 8.66 -4.53 -3.14
CA LYS A 175 9.29 -3.39 -3.80
C LYS A 175 8.90 -2.10 -3.09
N VAL A 176 9.88 -1.29 -2.69
CA VAL A 176 9.62 0.02 -2.07
C VAL A 176 8.83 0.92 -3.03
N ILE A 177 7.73 1.50 -2.53
CA ILE A 177 6.90 2.48 -3.27
C ILE A 177 7.14 3.88 -2.71
N HIS A 178 7.25 3.99 -1.39
CA HIS A 178 7.51 5.24 -0.70
C HIS A 178 8.71 5.07 0.23
N GLU A 179 9.75 5.88 -0.01
CA GLU A 179 10.97 5.94 0.81
C GLU A 179 10.67 6.30 2.26
N LYS A 180 11.64 6.08 3.16
CA LYS A 180 11.40 6.33 4.59
C LYS A 180 11.12 7.80 4.91
N GLU A 181 10.10 8.00 5.73
CA GLU A 181 9.80 9.26 6.38
C GLU A 181 10.14 9.18 7.88
N SER A 182 10.62 10.28 8.45
CA SER A 182 11.08 10.34 9.85
C SER A 182 10.11 11.12 10.73
N PHE A 183 9.70 10.51 11.84
CA PHE A 183 8.72 11.04 12.79
C PHE A 183 9.26 10.98 14.22
N ASN A 184 10.03 12.00 14.65
CA ASN A 184 10.52 12.20 16.03
C ASN A 184 10.75 10.90 16.83
N GLY A 185 11.69 10.07 16.36
CA GLY A 185 12.04 8.79 16.97
C GLY A 185 11.44 7.55 16.32
N MET A 186 10.68 7.68 15.24
CA MET A 186 10.22 6.59 14.38
C MET A 186 10.58 6.88 12.92
N THR A 187 10.78 5.85 12.13
CA THR A 187 10.91 5.91 10.67
C THR A 187 9.96 4.88 10.05
N LEU A 188 9.30 5.25 8.96
CA LEU A 188 8.33 4.41 8.27
C LEU A 188 8.55 4.53 6.76
N ALA A 189 8.68 3.40 6.09
CA ALA A 189 8.61 3.28 4.64
C ALA A 189 7.49 2.29 4.28
N ASN A 190 7.04 2.29 3.03
CA ASN A 190 6.15 1.23 2.55
C ASN A 190 6.52 0.74 1.15
N GLY A 191 6.21 -0.52 0.92
CA GLY A 191 6.38 -1.19 -0.36
C GLY A 191 5.24 -2.14 -0.64
N LYS A 192 5.37 -2.88 -1.73
CA LYS A 192 4.33 -3.79 -2.20
C LYS A 192 4.91 -5.09 -2.73
N ILE A 193 4.22 -6.17 -2.41
CA ILE A 193 4.43 -7.51 -2.97
C ILE A 193 3.54 -7.62 -4.21
N ASP A 194 4.08 -8.13 -5.31
CA ASP A 194 3.35 -8.24 -6.58
C ASP A 194 2.26 -9.32 -6.56
#